data_AF-A0A2E6Z7Z2-F1
#
_entry.id   AF-A0A2E6Z7Z2-F1
#
_cell.length_a   1.000
_cell.length_b   1.000
_cell.length_c   1.000
_cell.angle_alpha   90.00
_cell.angle_beta   90.00
_cell.angle_gamma   90.00
#
_symmetry.space_group_name_H-M   'P 1'
#
loop_
_entity.id
_entity.type
_entity.pdbx_description
1 polymer ?
#
loop_
_entity_poly.entity_id
_entity_poly.type
_entity_poly.pdbx_seq_one_letter_code
_entity_poly.pdbx_strand_id
1 'polypeptide(L)'
;MMSTKKNTRSVIKLPMEQAAVTLFAMGITNYQQYTKLCADGERPDFLPSSLTTYYTNYPGWEAFHELGKNASNLYEPFFGISYADVKKVVHEYHICTKGAYVAAFKKQQLPPGTPADPETYFSEFEGWDIFLAPKNRFISFEEAKAYIKPFKLKSSYQWRNFCREGRNPGNIPVLPDRDYAEFTTWADFLGYEDKE
;
A
#
# COMPACT_ATOMS: atom_id res chain seq x y z
N MET A 1 21.90 19.71 4.75
CA MET A 1 20.76 19.28 3.91
C MET A 1 19.49 19.82 4.55
N MET A 2 18.82 20.77 3.90
CA MET A 2 17.57 21.33 4.42
C MET A 2 16.49 20.25 4.34
N SER A 3 16.14 19.64 5.48
CA SER A 3 14.96 18.81 5.59
C SER A 3 13.75 19.71 5.39
N THR A 4 13.22 19.72 4.16
CA THR A 4 11.98 20.45 3.85
C THR A 4 10.88 19.86 4.72
N LYS A 5 10.38 20.64 5.69
CA LYS A 5 9.28 20.24 6.56
C LYS A 5 8.11 19.72 5.71
N LYS A 6 7.88 18.40 5.73
CA LYS A 6 6.82 17.75 4.97
C LYS A 6 5.47 18.27 5.44
N ASN A 7 4.59 18.64 4.51
CA ASN A 7 3.30 19.24 4.86
C ASN A 7 2.41 18.20 5.54
N THR A 8 2.16 18.35 6.83
CA THR A 8 1.41 17.33 7.57
C THR A 8 -0.07 17.22 7.18
N ARG A 9 -0.64 18.13 6.39
CA ARG A 9 -2.01 17.95 5.82
C ARG A 9 -2.05 17.01 4.62
N SER A 10 -0.89 16.69 4.04
CA SER A 10 -0.80 15.85 2.84
C SER A 10 -0.59 14.37 3.17
N VAL A 11 -1.00 13.89 4.34
CA VAL A 11 -0.85 12.49 4.78
C VAL A 11 -2.10 12.03 5.52
N ILE A 12 -2.56 10.80 5.26
CA ILE A 12 -3.68 10.18 6.00
C ILE A 12 -3.25 9.97 7.45
N LYS A 13 -4.05 10.46 8.39
CA LYS A 13 -3.72 10.36 9.81
C LYS A 13 -4.12 9.01 10.39
N LEU A 14 -3.46 8.63 11.47
CA LEU A 14 -3.81 7.44 12.24
C LEU A 14 -5.23 7.54 12.82
N PRO A 15 -5.97 6.42 12.88
CA PRO A 15 -7.16 6.32 13.72
C PRO A 15 -6.78 6.53 15.20
N MET A 16 -7.75 6.88 16.04
CA MET A 16 -7.51 7.35 17.41
C MET A 16 -6.77 6.32 18.25
N GLU A 17 -7.18 5.06 18.19
CA GLU A 17 -6.63 3.95 18.96
C GLU A 17 -5.16 3.73 18.62
N GLN A 18 -4.85 3.67 17.32
CA GLN A 18 -3.48 3.48 16.85
C GLN A 18 -2.60 4.69 17.15
N ALA A 19 -3.15 5.92 17.08
CA ALA A 19 -2.45 7.13 17.49
C ALA A 19 -2.13 7.13 19.01
N ALA A 20 -3.07 6.64 19.83
CA ALA A 20 -2.89 6.53 21.27
C ALA A 20 -1.77 5.54 21.63
N VAL A 21 -1.80 4.34 21.04
CA VAL A 21 -0.74 3.34 21.21
C VAL A 21 0.61 3.88 20.76
N THR A 22 0.65 4.56 19.61
CA THR A 22 1.89 5.14 19.07
C THR A 22 2.46 6.21 20.00
N LEU A 23 1.64 7.15 20.47
CA LEU A 23 2.09 8.20 21.39
C LEU A 23 2.53 7.63 22.75
N PHE A 24 1.84 6.61 23.25
CA PHE A 24 2.25 5.89 24.45
C PHE A 24 3.61 5.21 24.27
N ALA A 25 3.83 4.50 23.17
CA ALA A 25 5.10 3.84 22.84
C ALA A 25 6.25 4.85 22.62
N MET A 26 5.95 6.04 22.13
CA MET A 26 6.90 7.16 22.03
C MET A 26 7.25 7.78 23.40
N GLY A 27 6.62 7.33 24.50
CA GLY A 27 6.86 7.85 25.85
C GLY A 27 6.19 9.20 26.12
N ILE A 28 5.21 9.60 25.32
CA ILE A 28 4.47 10.85 25.50
C ILE A 28 3.39 10.62 26.56
N THR A 29 3.63 11.13 27.76
CA THR A 29 2.81 10.85 28.95
C THR A 29 1.76 11.92 29.25
N ASN A 30 1.96 13.15 28.77
CA ASN A 30 1.05 14.27 29.03
C ASN A 30 0.86 15.15 27.79
N TYR A 31 -0.24 15.92 27.80
CA TYR A 31 -0.60 16.78 26.67
C TYR A 31 0.46 17.86 26.37
N GLN A 32 1.18 18.35 27.39
CA GLN A 32 2.23 19.37 27.20
C GLN A 32 3.43 18.83 26.41
N GLN A 33 3.81 17.57 26.61
CA GLN A 33 4.85 16.92 25.81
C GLN A 33 4.42 16.82 24.34
N TYR A 34 3.16 16.47 24.10
CA TYR A 34 2.62 16.39 22.75
C TYR A 34 2.53 17.77 22.07
N THR A 35 2.09 18.81 22.78
CA THR A 35 2.06 20.17 22.21
C THR A 35 3.46 20.68 21.93
N LYS A 36 4.45 20.37 22.78
CA LYS A 36 5.86 20.67 22.53
C LYS A 36 6.37 19.96 21.27
N LEU A 37 6.10 18.66 21.14
CA LEU A 37 6.45 17.87 19.94
C LEU A 37 5.87 18.51 18.65
N CYS A 38 4.63 19.02 18.72
CA CYS A 38 4.03 19.78 17.63
C CYS A 38 4.74 21.11 17.34
N ALA A 39 5.07 21.88 18.38
CA ALA A 39 5.70 23.19 18.26
C ALA A 39 7.13 23.11 17.70
N ASP A 40 7.88 22.11 18.15
CA ASP A 40 9.27 21.87 17.73
C ASP A 40 9.32 21.29 16.30
N GLY A 41 8.18 20.82 15.77
CA GLY A 41 8.08 20.23 14.43
C GLY A 41 8.61 18.81 14.36
N GLU A 42 8.79 18.16 15.51
CA GLU A 42 9.21 16.77 15.65
C GLU A 42 8.02 15.80 15.60
N ARG A 43 6.78 16.31 15.61
CA ARG A 43 5.58 15.48 15.50
C ARG A 43 5.58 14.72 14.16
N PRO A 44 5.47 13.38 14.20
CA PRO A 44 5.24 12.60 13.00
C PRO A 44 4.04 13.08 12.17
N ASP A 45 4.20 13.08 10.86
CA ASP A 45 3.25 13.56 9.87
C ASP A 45 1.97 12.72 9.80
N PHE A 46 1.99 11.45 10.20
CA PHE A 46 0.79 10.60 10.32
C PHE A 46 -0.03 10.86 11.59
N LEU A 47 0.48 11.62 12.56
CA LEU A 47 -0.31 12.07 13.71
C LEU A 47 -1.05 13.37 13.36
N PRO A 48 -2.27 13.61 13.85
CA PRO A 48 -2.90 14.92 13.71
C PRO A 48 -2.07 15.98 14.45
N SER A 49 -2.20 17.27 14.14
CA SER A 49 -1.56 18.35 14.93
C SER A 49 -2.38 18.77 16.15
N SER A 50 -3.65 18.38 16.18
CA SER A 50 -4.60 18.66 17.24
C SER A 50 -5.52 17.44 17.37
N LEU A 51 -5.37 16.71 18.48
CA LEU A 51 -6.16 15.50 18.75
C LEU A 51 -7.65 15.85 18.95
N THR A 52 -7.92 16.96 19.64
CA THR A 52 -9.26 17.42 20.02
C THR A 52 -10.12 17.78 18.81
N THR A 53 -9.53 18.41 17.79
CA THR A 53 -10.27 18.84 16.60
C THR A 53 -10.32 17.78 15.52
N TYR A 54 -9.35 16.85 15.50
CA TYR A 54 -9.28 15.83 14.47
C TYR A 54 -10.19 14.65 14.77
N TYR A 55 -10.27 14.20 16.03
CA TYR A 55 -11.11 13.09 16.41
C TYR A 55 -12.45 13.56 16.98
N THR A 56 -13.56 13.20 16.31
CA THR A 56 -14.92 13.64 16.65
C THR A 56 -15.35 13.33 18.09
N ASN A 57 -14.83 12.25 18.68
CA ASN A 57 -15.15 11.81 20.05
C ASN A 57 -13.89 11.74 20.93
N TYR A 58 -12.99 12.71 20.82
CA TYR A 58 -11.76 12.72 21.61
C TYR A 58 -12.07 12.75 23.12
N PRO A 59 -11.66 11.75 23.91
CA PRO A 59 -12.11 11.59 25.30
C PRO A 59 -11.34 12.46 26.30
N GLY A 60 -10.43 13.31 25.83
CA GLY A 60 -9.45 14.00 26.68
C GLY A 60 -8.16 13.20 26.82
N TRP A 61 -7.09 13.87 27.26
CA TRP A 61 -5.75 13.28 27.24
C TRP A 61 -5.60 12.06 28.15
N GLU A 62 -6.11 12.12 29.38
CA GLU A 62 -5.97 11.04 30.35
C GLU A 62 -6.59 9.74 29.83
N ALA A 63 -7.83 9.81 29.38
CA ALA A 63 -8.54 8.67 28.80
C ALA A 63 -7.90 8.19 27.49
N PHE A 64 -7.40 9.11 26.65
CA PHE A 64 -6.67 8.76 25.43
C PHE A 64 -5.34 8.04 25.72
N HIS A 65 -4.59 8.47 26.74
CA HIS A 65 -3.34 7.82 27.12
C HIS A 65 -3.59 6.44 27.75
N GLU A 66 -4.63 6.30 28.58
CA GLU A 66 -5.07 4.99 29.09
C GLU A 66 -5.55 4.06 27.97
N LEU A 67 -6.25 4.59 26.96
CA LEU A 67 -6.59 3.83 25.76
C LEU A 67 -5.33 3.28 25.08
N GLY A 68 -4.29 4.09 24.92
CA GLY A 68 -3.02 3.65 24.33
C GLY A 68 -2.34 2.52 25.12
N LYS A 69 -2.34 2.60 26.46
CA LYS A 69 -1.84 1.52 27.32
C LYS A 69 -2.63 0.23 27.18
N ASN A 70 -3.95 0.32 27.19
CA ASN A 70 -4.82 -0.87 27.17
C ASN A 70 -4.87 -1.52 25.79
N ALA A 71 -4.74 -0.71 24.73
CA ALA A 71 -4.81 -1.15 23.35
C ALA A 71 -3.46 -1.63 22.79
N SER A 72 -2.36 -1.57 23.57
CA SER A 72 -1.03 -2.00 23.13
C SER A 72 -0.94 -3.50 22.80
N ASN A 73 -1.89 -4.30 23.28
CA ASN A 73 -1.99 -5.73 22.95
C ASN A 73 -2.80 -5.99 21.67
N LEU A 74 -3.52 -4.98 21.16
CA LEU A 74 -4.42 -5.09 20.02
C LEU A 74 -3.90 -4.36 18.79
N TYR A 75 -3.10 -3.31 18.98
CA TYR A 75 -2.52 -2.53 17.90
C TYR A 75 -1.02 -2.38 18.11
N GLU A 76 -0.27 -2.46 17.01
CA GLU A 76 1.15 -2.16 17.00
C GLU A 76 1.39 -0.64 16.86
N PRO A 77 2.41 -0.09 17.55
CA PRO A 77 2.84 1.28 17.34
C PRO A 77 3.21 1.53 15.87
N PHE A 78 2.77 2.67 15.33
CA PHE A 78 3.01 3.01 13.93
C PHE A 78 4.08 4.10 13.81
N PHE A 79 5.18 3.79 13.12
CA PHE A 79 6.31 4.72 12.95
C PHE A 79 6.46 5.25 11.53
N GLY A 80 5.49 4.98 10.65
CA GLY A 80 5.48 5.42 9.26
C GLY A 80 5.16 4.27 8.33
N ILE A 81 4.88 4.62 7.07
CA ILE A 81 4.68 3.68 5.97
C ILE A 81 5.78 3.91 4.93
N SER A 82 6.32 2.84 4.37
CA SER A 82 7.35 2.92 3.33
C SER A 82 6.73 3.10 1.94
N TYR A 83 7.53 3.55 0.98
CA TYR A 83 7.13 3.56 -0.45
C TYR A 83 6.65 2.17 -0.90
N ALA A 84 7.37 1.11 -0.51
CA ALA A 84 7.04 -0.26 -0.88
C ALA A 84 5.69 -0.71 -0.32
N ASP A 85 5.37 -0.35 0.93
CA ASP A 85 4.09 -0.69 1.55
C ASP A 85 2.93 0.04 0.86
N VAL A 86 3.07 1.33 0.58
CA VAL A 86 2.03 2.07 -0.16
C VAL A 86 1.84 1.48 -1.56
N LYS A 87 2.93 1.22 -2.28
CA LYS A 87 2.91 0.58 -3.61
C LYS A 87 2.21 -0.76 -3.58
N LYS A 88 2.50 -1.60 -2.58
CA LYS A 88 1.83 -2.89 -2.38
C LYS A 88 0.32 -2.73 -2.25
N VAL A 89 -0.15 -1.78 -1.42
CA VAL A 89 -1.59 -1.54 -1.25
C VAL A 89 -2.23 -0.95 -2.50
N VAL A 90 -1.54 -0.05 -3.20
CA VAL A 90 -2.00 0.49 -4.49
C VAL A 90 -2.24 -0.63 -5.52
N HIS A 91 -1.35 -1.63 -5.55
CA HIS A 91 -1.49 -2.81 -6.40
C HIS A 91 -2.60 -3.76 -5.93
N GLU A 92 -2.70 -4.01 -4.61
CA GLU A 92 -3.73 -4.86 -4.00
C GLU A 92 -5.15 -4.30 -4.24
N TYR A 93 -5.31 -2.98 -4.18
CA TYR A 93 -6.59 -2.31 -4.45
C TYR A 93 -6.82 -1.97 -5.93
N HIS A 94 -5.94 -2.44 -6.82
CA HIS A 94 -6.04 -2.23 -8.26
C HIS A 94 -6.22 -0.75 -8.64
N ILE A 95 -5.45 0.13 -8.01
CA ILE A 95 -5.48 1.57 -8.28
C ILE A 95 -4.60 1.87 -9.49
N CYS A 96 -5.19 1.89 -10.67
CA CYS A 96 -4.45 1.98 -11.94
C CYS A 96 -4.26 3.41 -12.49
N THR A 97 -4.76 4.44 -11.80
CA THR A 97 -4.64 5.83 -12.28
C THR A 97 -4.35 6.78 -11.13
N LYS A 98 -3.64 7.87 -11.42
CA LYS A 98 -3.43 8.97 -10.47
C LYS A 98 -4.77 9.53 -9.95
N GLY A 99 -5.79 9.61 -10.81
CA GLY A 99 -7.13 10.03 -10.42
C GLY A 99 -7.79 9.10 -9.41
N ALA A 100 -7.70 7.78 -9.62
CA ALA A 100 -8.21 6.77 -8.68
C ALA A 100 -7.46 6.83 -7.34
N TYR A 101 -6.14 7.02 -7.38
CA TYR A 101 -5.32 7.18 -6.18
C TYR A 101 -5.77 8.40 -5.35
N VAL A 102 -5.89 9.57 -5.99
CA VAL A 102 -6.34 10.80 -5.33
C VAL A 102 -7.76 10.65 -4.78
N ALA A 103 -8.65 9.95 -5.49
CA ALA A 103 -10.00 9.68 -5.00
C ALA A 103 -9.99 8.77 -3.76
N ALA A 104 -9.19 7.70 -3.76
CA ALA A 104 -9.03 6.80 -2.61
C ALA A 104 -8.43 7.53 -1.41
N PHE A 105 -7.42 8.38 -1.63
CA PHE A 105 -6.84 9.24 -0.60
C PHE A 105 -7.89 10.18 0.02
N LYS A 106 -8.65 10.92 -0.79
CA LYS A 106 -9.68 11.85 -0.30
C LYS A 106 -10.78 11.15 0.50
N LYS A 107 -11.09 9.90 0.15
CA LYS A 107 -12.05 9.05 0.86
C LYS A 107 -11.45 8.34 2.08
N GLN A 108 -10.17 8.55 2.39
CA GLN A 108 -9.44 7.87 3.47
C GLN A 108 -9.49 6.33 3.35
N GLN A 109 -9.43 5.81 2.12
CA GLN A 109 -9.46 4.37 1.83
C GLN A 109 -8.07 3.74 1.73
N LEU A 110 -7.01 4.54 1.87
CA LEU A 110 -5.63 4.08 1.88
C LEU A 110 -5.11 3.98 3.33
N PRO A 111 -4.07 3.19 3.59
CA PRO A 111 -3.52 3.01 4.93
C PRO A 111 -3.08 4.35 5.56
N PRO A 112 -3.11 4.46 6.89
CA PRO A 112 -2.51 5.59 7.59
C PRO A 112 -1.05 5.83 7.18
N GLY A 113 -0.62 7.08 7.21
CA GLY A 113 0.71 7.47 6.73
C GLY A 113 0.83 7.60 5.22
N THR A 114 -0.17 7.17 4.44
CA THR A 114 -0.15 7.33 2.98
C THR A 114 -0.19 8.82 2.61
N PRO A 115 0.75 9.32 1.77
CA PRO A 115 0.76 10.72 1.35
C PRO A 115 -0.22 11.00 0.21
N ALA A 116 -0.74 12.22 0.15
CA ALA A 116 -1.56 12.73 -0.95
C ALA A 116 -0.78 12.77 -2.26
N ASP A 117 0.53 13.03 -2.15
CA ASP A 117 1.46 13.12 -3.26
C ASP A 117 2.72 12.29 -2.98
N PRO A 118 2.73 11.00 -3.35
CA PRO A 118 3.88 10.11 -3.20
C PRO A 118 5.15 10.63 -3.89
N GLU A 119 5.01 11.32 -5.02
CA GLU A 119 6.11 11.81 -5.86
C GLU A 119 7.00 12.82 -5.12
N THR A 120 6.39 13.72 -4.35
CA THR A 120 7.13 14.69 -3.55
C THR A 120 7.44 14.21 -2.13
N TYR A 121 6.79 13.13 -1.68
CA TYR A 121 6.93 12.63 -0.32
C TYR A 121 8.02 11.57 -0.14
N PHE A 122 8.11 10.62 -1.09
CA PHE A 122 9.10 9.55 -1.10
C PHE A 122 10.29 9.97 -1.98
N SER A 123 11.49 9.99 -1.40
CA SER A 123 12.72 10.30 -2.14
C SER A 123 13.03 9.28 -3.23
N GLU A 124 12.59 8.05 -3.03
CA GLU A 124 12.76 6.89 -3.89
C GLU A 124 11.63 6.71 -4.91
N PHE A 125 10.74 7.69 -5.08
CA PHE A 125 9.60 7.56 -5.97
C PHE A 125 10.05 7.42 -7.44
N GLU A 126 9.73 6.27 -8.03
CA GLU A 126 10.24 5.88 -9.36
C GLU A 126 9.43 6.44 -10.54
N GLY A 127 8.25 7.02 -10.27
CA GLY A 127 7.30 7.44 -11.31
C GLY A 127 5.92 6.84 -11.10
N TRP A 128 4.89 7.53 -11.62
CA TRP A 128 3.49 7.10 -11.47
C TRP A 128 3.18 5.81 -12.22
N ASP A 129 3.85 5.56 -13.34
CA ASP A 129 3.76 4.34 -14.13
C ASP A 129 4.24 3.10 -13.38
N ILE A 130 5.31 3.23 -12.59
CA ILE A 130 5.87 2.15 -11.77
C ILE A 130 5.10 2.00 -10.45
N PHE A 131 4.60 3.11 -9.88
CA PHE A 131 3.92 3.12 -8.58
C PHE A 131 2.47 2.63 -8.65
N LEU A 132 1.75 2.93 -9.74
CA LEU A 132 0.34 2.56 -9.89
C LEU A 132 0.20 1.08 -10.28
N ALA A 133 -0.95 0.50 -9.91
CA ALA A 133 -1.30 -0.83 -10.38
C ALA A 133 -1.36 -0.85 -11.92
N PRO A 134 -0.92 -1.93 -12.58
CA PRO A 134 -1.03 -2.03 -14.02
C PRO A 134 -2.49 -1.83 -14.47
N LYS A 135 -2.69 -0.98 -15.48
CA LYS A 135 -4.01 -0.77 -16.11
C LYS A 135 -4.52 -2.01 -16.83
N ASN A 136 -3.59 -2.85 -17.30
CA ASN A 136 -3.94 -4.08 -17.95
C ASN A 136 -4.55 -5.02 -16.92
N ARG A 137 -5.64 -5.68 -17.32
CA ARG A 137 -6.22 -6.81 -16.57
C ARG A 137 -5.15 -7.88 -16.29
N PHE A 138 -4.08 -7.91 -17.07
CA PHE A 138 -3.08 -8.95 -17.08
C PHE A 138 -1.69 -8.44 -16.67
N ILE A 139 -0.94 -9.26 -15.92
CA ILE A 139 0.49 -9.05 -15.60
C ILE A 139 1.32 -9.09 -16.89
N SER A 140 2.60 -8.69 -16.85
CA SER A 140 3.44 -8.75 -18.06
C SER A 140 3.63 -10.19 -18.57
N PHE A 141 3.97 -10.35 -19.85
CA PHE A 141 4.21 -11.67 -20.45
C PHE A 141 5.32 -12.44 -19.71
N GLU A 142 6.38 -11.75 -19.27
CA GLU A 142 7.48 -12.36 -18.51
C GLU A 142 7.05 -12.78 -17.10
N GLU A 143 6.28 -11.95 -16.38
CA GLU A 143 5.73 -12.31 -15.06
C GLU A 143 4.77 -13.50 -15.18
N ALA A 144 3.93 -13.54 -16.22
CA ALA A 144 3.05 -14.68 -16.50
C ALA A 144 3.86 -15.96 -16.73
N LYS A 145 4.93 -15.91 -17.53
CA LYS A 145 5.83 -17.06 -17.73
C LYS A 145 6.48 -17.53 -16.43
N ALA A 146 7.00 -16.59 -15.63
CA ALA A 146 7.61 -16.88 -14.35
C ALA A 146 6.62 -17.54 -13.38
N TYR A 147 5.36 -17.09 -13.37
CA TYR A 147 4.29 -17.66 -12.56
C TYR A 147 3.88 -19.06 -13.03
N ILE A 148 3.81 -19.30 -14.34
CA ILE A 148 3.31 -20.57 -14.90
C ILE A 148 4.38 -21.69 -14.85
N LYS A 149 5.66 -21.33 -14.94
CA LYS A 149 6.80 -22.27 -15.00
C LYS A 149 6.79 -23.36 -13.91
N PRO A 150 6.49 -23.08 -12.63
CA PRO A 150 6.43 -24.11 -11.58
C PRO A 150 5.34 -25.17 -11.79
N PHE A 151 4.27 -24.85 -12.52
CA PHE A 151 3.13 -25.76 -12.74
C PHE A 151 3.39 -26.81 -13.83
N LYS A 152 4.50 -26.69 -14.59
CA LYS A 152 4.96 -27.66 -15.60
C LYS A 152 3.86 -28.10 -16.58
N LEU A 153 3.03 -27.15 -17.00
CA LEU A 153 1.97 -27.39 -17.97
C LEU A 153 2.59 -27.64 -19.35
N LYS A 154 2.08 -28.64 -20.06
CA LYS A 154 2.67 -29.12 -21.34
C LYS A 154 1.83 -28.82 -22.57
N SER A 155 0.68 -28.17 -22.40
CA SER A 155 -0.18 -27.84 -23.53
C SER A 155 -1.17 -26.72 -23.20
N SER A 156 -1.65 -26.07 -24.27
CA SER A 156 -2.74 -25.09 -24.21
C SER A 156 -4.01 -25.65 -23.54
N TYR A 157 -4.28 -26.94 -23.72
CA TYR A 157 -5.40 -27.63 -23.08
C TYR A 157 -5.22 -27.68 -21.56
N GLN A 158 -4.02 -28.02 -21.09
CA GLN A 158 -3.72 -28.06 -19.65
C GLN A 158 -3.82 -26.66 -19.03
N TRP A 159 -3.33 -25.62 -19.73
CA TRP A 159 -3.51 -24.23 -19.29
C TRP A 159 -4.98 -23.84 -19.16
N ARG A 160 -5.80 -24.09 -20.18
CA ARG A 160 -7.22 -23.74 -20.14
C ARG A 160 -7.98 -24.49 -19.04
N ASN A 161 -7.68 -25.77 -18.81
CA ASN A 161 -8.27 -26.50 -17.68
C ASN A 161 -7.81 -25.94 -16.34
N PHE A 162 -6.54 -25.59 -16.20
CA PHE A 162 -5.98 -24.97 -14.99
C PHE A 162 -6.68 -23.63 -14.67
N CYS A 163 -6.94 -22.80 -15.69
CA CYS A 163 -7.74 -21.58 -15.57
C CYS A 163 -9.19 -21.88 -15.18
N ARG A 164 -9.84 -22.87 -15.82
CA ARG A 164 -11.25 -23.23 -15.56
C ARG A 164 -11.47 -23.72 -14.14
N GLU A 165 -10.48 -24.38 -13.57
CA GLU A 165 -10.48 -24.84 -12.18
C GLU A 165 -10.20 -23.71 -11.17
N GLY A 166 -10.05 -22.46 -11.62
CA GLY A 166 -9.81 -21.31 -10.76
C GLY A 166 -8.43 -21.28 -10.11
N ARG A 167 -7.49 -22.09 -10.61
CA ARG A 167 -6.11 -22.16 -10.07
C ARG A 167 -5.19 -21.08 -10.64
N ASN A 168 -5.62 -20.40 -11.72
CA ASN A 168 -4.88 -19.26 -12.22
C ASN A 168 -5.18 -18.03 -11.35
N PRO A 169 -4.21 -17.11 -11.22
CA PRO A 169 -4.50 -15.80 -10.72
C PRO A 169 -5.22 -15.06 -11.85
N GLY A 170 -6.37 -14.42 -11.54
CA GLY A 170 -7.24 -13.79 -12.54
C GLY A 170 -6.60 -12.65 -13.34
N ASN A 171 -5.32 -12.36 -13.07
CA ASN A 171 -4.44 -11.44 -13.75
C ASN A 171 -3.53 -12.12 -14.80
N ILE A 172 -3.79 -13.37 -15.19
CA ILE A 172 -3.18 -13.99 -16.39
C ILE A 172 -4.30 -14.35 -17.38
N PRO A 173 -4.17 -13.99 -18.67
CA PRO A 173 -5.22 -14.25 -19.65
C PRO A 173 -5.41 -15.75 -19.89
N VAL A 174 -6.66 -16.16 -20.03
CA VAL A 174 -7.00 -17.53 -20.45
C VAL A 174 -6.54 -17.80 -21.89
N LEU A 175 -6.49 -16.74 -22.70
CA LEU A 175 -6.05 -16.75 -24.11
C LEU A 175 -4.82 -15.83 -24.26
N PRO A 176 -3.63 -16.29 -23.81
CA PRO A 176 -2.40 -15.51 -23.88
C PRO A 176 -2.00 -15.17 -25.31
N ASP A 177 -2.36 -16.03 -26.28
CA ASP A 177 -2.20 -15.84 -27.71
C ASP A 177 -2.99 -14.64 -28.28
N ARG A 178 -4.04 -14.21 -27.58
CA ARG A 178 -4.85 -13.04 -27.94
C ARG A 178 -4.43 -11.79 -27.17
N ASP A 179 -4.16 -11.97 -25.88
CA ASP A 179 -4.06 -10.85 -24.93
C ASP A 179 -2.60 -10.38 -24.71
N TYR A 180 -1.60 -11.17 -25.09
CA TYR A 180 -0.19 -10.76 -25.13
C TYR A 180 0.29 -10.59 -26.57
N ALA A 181 0.83 -9.41 -26.87
CA ALA A 181 1.42 -9.14 -28.19
C ALA A 181 2.76 -9.87 -28.38
N GLU A 182 3.44 -10.17 -27.27
CA GLU A 182 4.72 -10.86 -27.18
C GLU A 182 4.58 -12.40 -27.31
N PHE A 183 3.36 -12.91 -27.33
CA PHE A 183 3.12 -14.34 -27.44
C PHE A 183 3.60 -14.87 -28.80
N THR A 184 4.55 -15.81 -28.76
CA THR A 184 5.06 -16.48 -29.96
C THR A 184 4.55 -17.90 -30.07
N THR A 185 4.78 -18.73 -29.05
CA THR A 185 4.37 -20.13 -29.02
C THR A 185 3.91 -20.56 -27.62
N TRP A 186 3.14 -21.64 -27.56
CA TRP A 186 2.75 -22.27 -26.29
C TRP A 186 3.95 -22.87 -25.55
N ALA A 187 4.95 -23.36 -26.28
CA ALA A 187 6.22 -23.83 -25.71
C ALA A 187 6.93 -22.70 -24.97
N ASP A 188 7.04 -21.52 -25.60
CA ASP A 188 7.65 -20.33 -24.99
C ASP A 188 6.85 -19.84 -23.77
N PHE A 189 5.53 -19.71 -23.90
CA PHE A 189 4.68 -19.20 -22.81
C PHE A 189 4.61 -20.14 -21.59
N LEU A 190 4.59 -21.45 -21.81
CA LEU A 190 4.52 -22.44 -20.74
C LEU A 190 5.91 -22.85 -20.21
N GLY A 191 6.98 -22.41 -20.88
CA GLY A 191 8.36 -22.62 -20.46
C GLY A 191 8.83 -24.06 -20.60
N TYR A 192 8.31 -24.80 -21.59
CA TYR A 192 8.85 -26.11 -21.97
C TYR A 192 9.51 -26.03 -23.34
N GLU A 193 10.70 -26.62 -23.47
CA GLU A 193 11.34 -26.82 -24.77
C GLU A 193 10.63 -27.99 -25.45
N ASP A 194 10.11 -27.76 -26.66
CA ASP A 194 9.79 -28.85 -27.57
C ASP A 194 11.12 -29.56 -27.87
N LYS A 195 11.26 -30.78 -27.34
CA LYS A 195 12.34 -31.66 -27.80
C LYS A 195 11.99 -32.05 -29.23
N GLU A 196 12.71 -31.49 -30.20
CA GLU A 196 12.87 -32.07 -31.53
C GLU A 196 13.31 -33.54 -31.44
#